data_AF-A0A9P8VM94-F1
#
_entry.id   AF-A0A9P8VM94-F1
#
_cell.length_a   1.000
_cell.length_b   1.000
_cell.length_c   1.000
_cell.angle_alpha   90.00
_cell.angle_beta   90.00
_cell.angle_gamma   90.00
#
_symmetry.space_group_name_H-M   'P 1'
#
loop_
_entity.id
_entity.type
_entity.pdbx_description
1 polymer ?
#
loop_
_entity_poly.entity_id
_entity_poly.type
_entity_poly.pdbx_seq_one_letter_code
_entity_poly.pdbx_strand_id
1 'polypeptide(L)'
;MVIKNSRGSQRPRRVLVFNPNSSASMTDTFEPIIAALPLAAGTTITYWTCPTGPAIIKSQADMEESVAHSLPLLLKLAPDFDGFLAACYADHPIVRLMQKHMGTKPVVGIFDASIYAALQLLGPNSRFGIITTGAPYEALLTRGVRTLLGDDRRELARFAGVASSGVGLADVAGRPLDQCLEARRKIGEATKKMLEQEGTGDVDVLCMGGVLLAGMEPWVHEATESRGREVKVVDQLAAGMLVLDAFLGRRPVDSVDYRLALK
;
A
#
# COMPACT_ATOMS: atom_id res chain seq x y z
N MET A 1 39.46 -1.48 -31.05
CA MET A 1 39.38 -1.76 -29.60
C MET A 1 37.97 -1.40 -29.15
N VAL A 2 37.11 -2.40 -28.98
CA VAL A 2 35.70 -2.19 -28.57
C VAL A 2 35.69 -2.04 -27.06
N ILE A 3 35.42 -0.83 -26.57
CA ILE A 3 35.13 -0.61 -25.16
C ILE A 3 33.75 -1.23 -24.92
N LYS A 4 33.73 -2.48 -24.42
CA LYS A 4 32.52 -3.02 -23.80
C LYS A 4 32.29 -2.18 -22.54
N ASN A 5 31.27 -1.33 -22.57
CA ASN A 5 30.73 -0.75 -21.34
C ASN A 5 30.32 -1.91 -20.43
N SER A 6 31.16 -2.22 -19.45
CA SER A 6 30.77 -2.98 -18.28
C SER A 6 29.51 -2.30 -17.73
N ARG A 7 28.41 -3.04 -17.60
CA ARG A 7 27.28 -2.59 -16.79
C ARG A 7 27.88 -2.18 -15.44
N GLY A 8 27.91 -0.88 -15.17
CA GLY A 8 28.47 -0.37 -13.92
C GLY A 8 27.81 -1.13 -12.79
N SER A 9 28.62 -1.75 -11.93
CA SER A 9 28.15 -2.35 -10.68
C SER A 9 27.25 -1.32 -10.01
N GLN A 10 25.93 -1.55 -10.00
CA GLN A 10 25.03 -0.69 -9.24
C GLN A 10 25.42 -0.90 -7.77
N ARG A 11 25.76 0.19 -7.08
CA ARG A 11 26.02 0.15 -5.65
C ARG A 11 24.79 -0.49 -4.96
N PRO A 12 24.98 -1.39 -3.98
CA PRO A 12 23.88 -1.95 -3.21
C PRO A 12 22.96 -0.83 -2.69
N ARG A 13 21.64 -1.02 -2.84
CA ARG A 13 20.62 -0.05 -2.41
C ARG A 13 20.11 -0.46 -1.03
N ARG A 14 20.14 0.44 -0.06
CA ARG A 14 19.61 0.19 1.29
C ARG A 14 18.23 0.83 1.41
N VAL A 15 17.20 0.02 1.61
CA VAL A 15 15.81 0.49 1.70
C VAL A 15 15.31 0.32 3.13
N LEU A 16 14.70 1.37 3.67
CA LEU A 16 13.97 1.30 4.94
C LEU A 16 12.47 1.19 4.66
N VAL A 17 11.88 0.05 5.01
CA VAL A 17 10.43 -0.12 5.06
C VAL A 17 9.99 0.13 6.49
N PHE A 18 9.30 1.24 6.73
CA PHE A 18 8.97 1.68 8.07
C PHE A 18 7.47 1.65 8.34
N ASN A 19 7.10 1.06 9.46
CA ASN A 19 5.80 1.15 10.08
C ASN A 19 5.80 2.31 11.09
N PRO A 20 5.02 3.38 10.88
CA PRO A 20 4.97 4.51 11.81
C PRO A 20 4.20 4.20 13.11
N ASN A 21 3.53 3.05 13.22
CA ASN A 21 2.90 2.59 14.47
C ASN A 21 3.84 1.65 15.26
N SER A 22 3.45 1.34 16.50
CA SER A 22 4.26 0.55 17.44
C SER A 22 4.05 -0.96 17.41
N SER A 23 3.27 -1.48 16.45
CA SER A 23 2.99 -2.91 16.32
C SER A 23 4.02 -3.64 15.45
N ALA A 24 4.92 -4.38 16.11
CA ALA A 24 5.89 -5.25 15.41
C ALA A 24 5.20 -6.35 14.60
N SER A 25 4.10 -6.91 15.11
CA SER A 25 3.32 -7.94 14.40
C SER A 25 2.73 -7.44 13.07
N MET A 26 2.47 -6.13 12.94
CA MET A 26 2.09 -5.55 11.64
C MET A 26 3.30 -5.47 10.70
N THR A 27 4.48 -5.15 11.22
CA THR A 27 5.71 -5.07 10.44
C THR A 27 6.14 -6.44 9.91
N ASP A 28 5.91 -7.51 10.68
CA ASP A 28 6.19 -8.89 10.27
C ASP A 28 5.40 -9.31 9.02
N THR A 29 4.26 -8.67 8.73
CA THR A 29 3.46 -8.98 7.52
C THR A 29 4.08 -8.44 6.24
N PHE A 30 5.07 -7.54 6.32
CA PHE A 30 5.62 -6.87 5.15
C PHE A 30 6.58 -7.76 4.38
N GLU A 31 7.39 -8.54 5.09
CA GLU A 31 8.50 -9.30 4.52
C GLU A 31 8.05 -10.34 3.48
N PRO A 32 7.04 -11.20 3.74
CA PRO A 32 6.61 -12.20 2.76
C PRO A 32 6.18 -11.59 1.42
N ILE A 33 5.56 -10.40 1.45
CA ILE A 33 5.09 -9.71 0.25
C ILE A 33 6.26 -9.11 -0.51
N ILE A 34 7.12 -8.37 0.20
CA ILE A 34 8.20 -7.61 -0.41
C ILE A 34 9.31 -8.53 -0.93
N ALA A 35 9.62 -9.63 -0.21
CA ALA A 35 10.63 -10.60 -0.63
C ALA A 35 10.27 -11.35 -1.92
N ALA A 36 8.97 -11.41 -2.27
CA ALA A 36 8.50 -12.05 -3.49
C ALA A 36 8.67 -11.19 -4.75
N LEU A 37 9.06 -9.92 -4.62
CA LEU A 37 9.15 -8.98 -5.73
C LEU A 37 10.49 -9.07 -6.49
N PRO A 38 10.49 -8.89 -7.82
CA PRO A 38 11.71 -8.91 -8.62
C PRO A 38 12.46 -7.56 -8.53
N LEU A 39 12.99 -7.25 -7.35
CA LEU A 39 13.72 -6.01 -7.09
C LEU A 39 15.12 -6.01 -7.73
N ALA A 40 15.70 -4.82 -7.91
CA ALA A 40 17.06 -4.69 -8.44
C ALA A 40 18.07 -5.47 -7.59
N ALA A 41 18.97 -6.21 -8.25
CA ALA A 41 20.01 -7.01 -7.58
C ALA A 41 20.85 -6.15 -6.61
N GLY A 42 21.09 -6.68 -5.41
CA GLY A 42 21.83 -5.96 -4.35
C GLY A 42 21.00 -4.94 -3.57
N THR A 43 19.67 -4.91 -3.75
CA THR A 43 18.78 -4.17 -2.86
C THR A 43 18.65 -4.92 -1.53
N THR A 44 19.01 -4.26 -0.43
CA THR A 44 18.85 -4.78 0.94
C THR A 44 17.74 -4.02 1.63
N ILE A 45 16.85 -4.75 2.30
CA ILE A 45 15.66 -4.20 2.93
C ILE A 45 15.82 -4.30 4.44
N THR A 46 15.51 -3.21 5.13
CA THR A 46 15.42 -3.16 6.59
C THR A 46 14.01 -2.78 6.97
N TYR A 47 13.40 -3.61 7.81
CA TYR A 47 12.09 -3.34 8.37
C TYR A 47 12.24 -2.62 9.71
N TRP A 48 11.43 -1.59 9.92
CA TRP A 48 11.46 -0.80 11.15
C TRP A 48 10.05 -0.58 11.68
N THR A 49 9.90 -0.74 12.99
CA THR A 49 8.68 -0.43 13.73
C THR A 49 8.97 0.75 14.65
N CYS A 50 8.05 1.70 14.74
CA CYS A 50 8.21 2.80 15.69
C CYS A 50 8.22 2.25 17.12
N PRO A 51 9.22 2.59 17.96
CA PRO A 51 9.32 2.00 19.30
C PRO A 51 8.23 2.49 20.27
N THR A 52 7.56 3.61 19.95
CA THR A 52 6.55 4.26 20.79
C THR A 52 5.46 4.90 19.93
N GLY A 53 4.40 5.43 20.55
CA GLY A 53 3.24 5.99 19.87
C GLY A 53 2.13 4.95 19.69
N PRO A 54 1.12 5.24 18.85
CA PRO A 54 -0.09 4.43 18.77
C PRO A 54 0.22 3.04 18.23
N ALA A 55 -0.37 2.01 18.84
CA ALA A 55 -0.23 0.63 18.36
C ALA A 55 -0.95 0.41 17.02
N ILE A 56 -2.03 1.16 16.78
CA ILE A 56 -2.81 1.15 15.54
C ILE A 56 -3.22 2.58 15.24
N ILE A 57 -3.05 3.01 14.00
CA ILE A 57 -3.44 4.33 13.53
C ILE A 57 -4.87 4.25 12.99
N LYS A 58 -5.83 4.89 13.67
CA LYS A 58 -7.27 4.85 13.35
C LYS A 58 -7.83 6.20 12.92
N SER A 59 -7.12 7.28 13.22
CA SER A 59 -7.60 8.64 13.10
C SER A 59 -6.50 9.62 12.67
N GLN A 60 -6.91 10.86 12.40
CA GLN A 60 -5.98 11.97 12.15
C GLN A 60 -5.07 12.24 13.36
N ALA A 61 -5.62 12.17 14.58
CA ALA A 61 -4.86 12.38 15.81
C ALA A 61 -3.78 11.30 15.97
N ASP A 62 -4.10 10.03 15.68
CA ASP A 62 -3.10 8.95 15.73
C ASP A 62 -2.00 9.14 14.67
N MET A 63 -2.33 9.68 13.49
CA MET A 63 -1.33 10.02 12.47
C MET A 63 -0.40 11.14 12.93
N GLU A 64 -0.91 12.14 13.67
CA GLU A 64 -0.11 13.23 14.22
C GLU A 64 0.77 12.75 15.38
N GLU A 65 0.22 11.91 16.28
CA GLU A 65 0.97 11.26 17.35
C GLU A 65 2.09 10.39 16.77
N SER A 66 1.77 9.49 15.84
CA SER A 66 2.79 8.64 15.19
C SER A 66 3.87 9.46 14.47
N VAL A 67 3.57 10.62 13.87
CA VAL A 67 4.61 11.53 13.35
C VAL A 67 5.52 12.03 14.46
N ALA A 68 4.96 12.50 15.57
CA ALA A 68 5.74 13.04 16.70
C ALA A 68 6.73 12.00 17.26
N HIS A 69 6.32 10.73 17.28
CA HIS A 69 7.16 9.62 17.74
C HIS A 69 8.17 9.14 16.68
N SER A 70 7.75 9.01 15.42
CA SER A 70 8.56 8.36 14.37
C SER A 70 9.53 9.29 13.65
N LEU A 71 9.12 10.53 13.33
CA LEU A 71 9.92 11.42 12.48
C LEU A 71 11.33 11.70 13.06
N PRO A 72 11.51 12.04 14.35
CA PRO A 72 12.85 12.31 14.89
C PRO A 72 13.79 11.10 14.80
N LEU A 73 13.24 9.88 14.88
CA LEU A 73 14.01 8.64 14.78
C LEU A 73 14.35 8.32 13.32
N LEU A 74 13.38 8.47 12.42
CA LEU A 74 13.58 8.29 10.98
C LEU A 74 14.62 9.26 10.43
N LEU A 75 14.62 10.52 10.88
CA LEU A 75 15.64 11.51 10.49
C LEU A 75 17.04 11.12 10.95
N LYS A 76 17.19 10.49 12.12
CA LYS A 76 18.48 9.98 12.61
C LYS A 76 18.97 8.79 11.80
N LEU A 77 18.06 7.91 11.37
CA LEU A 77 18.35 6.73 10.54
C LEU A 77 18.57 7.08 9.07
N ALA A 78 18.04 8.22 8.60
CA ALA A 78 18.03 8.58 7.20
C ALA A 78 19.39 8.55 6.47
N PRO A 79 20.55 8.87 7.09
CA PRO A 79 21.86 8.72 6.46
C PRO A 79 22.18 7.27 6.02
N ASP A 80 21.61 6.27 6.69
CA ASP A 80 21.90 4.85 6.49
C ASP A 80 21.12 4.20 5.35
N PHE A 81 20.16 4.91 4.75
CA PHE A 81 19.29 4.39 3.71
C PHE A 81 19.31 5.26 2.45
N ASP A 82 18.97 4.65 1.33
CA ASP A 82 18.94 5.28 0.01
C ASP A 82 17.50 5.56 -0.45
N GLY A 83 16.50 4.91 0.15
CA GLY A 83 15.07 5.15 -0.09
C GLY A 83 14.18 4.58 1.02
N PHE A 84 12.94 5.07 1.08
CA PHE A 84 12.03 4.84 2.21
C PHE A 84 10.64 4.44 1.71
N LEU A 85 10.09 3.37 2.28
CA LEU A 85 8.71 2.94 2.07
C LEU A 85 7.93 3.11 3.38
N ALA A 86 6.94 4.00 3.38
CA ALA A 86 6.04 4.21 4.50
C ALA A 86 4.88 3.19 4.43
N ALA A 87 4.91 2.19 5.30
CA ALA A 87 3.97 1.09 5.33
C ALA A 87 2.74 1.39 6.21
N CYS A 88 2.03 2.47 5.88
CA CYS A 88 0.73 2.80 6.47
C CYS A 88 -0.26 3.18 5.37
N TYR A 89 -1.44 2.56 5.40
CA TYR A 89 -2.46 2.78 4.36
C TYR A 89 -3.37 3.96 4.74
N ALA A 90 -2.87 5.17 4.54
CA ALA A 90 -3.62 6.43 4.62
C ALA A 90 -2.83 7.55 3.93
N ASP A 91 -3.48 8.69 3.69
CA ASP A 91 -2.79 9.96 3.40
C ASP A 91 -2.07 10.47 4.67
N HIS A 92 -1.01 9.75 5.05
CA HIS A 92 -0.31 9.95 6.31
C HIS A 92 0.70 11.09 6.19
N PRO A 93 0.68 12.10 7.09
CA PRO A 93 1.60 13.24 7.00
C PRO A 93 3.09 12.88 7.02
N ILE A 94 3.45 11.72 7.60
CA ILE A 94 4.84 11.26 7.67
C ILE A 94 5.47 11.13 6.29
N VAL A 95 4.70 10.76 5.26
CA VAL A 95 5.19 10.61 3.88
C VAL A 95 5.66 11.97 3.36
N ARG A 96 4.80 12.99 3.41
CA ARG A 96 5.13 14.34 2.93
C ARG A 96 6.24 14.98 3.76
N LEU A 97 6.23 14.77 5.07
CA LEU A 97 7.27 15.28 5.96
C LEU A 97 8.63 14.65 5.65
N MET A 98 8.69 13.33 5.47
CA MET A 98 9.91 12.65 5.07
C MET A 98 10.38 13.13 3.68
N GLN A 99 9.49 13.25 2.69
CA GLN A 99 9.83 13.79 1.36
C GLN A 99 10.52 15.17 1.45
N LYS A 100 10.05 16.06 2.34
CA LYS A 100 10.67 17.37 2.56
C LYS A 100 12.07 17.30 3.16
N HIS A 101 12.37 16.28 3.97
CA HIS A 101 13.66 16.15 4.66
C HIS A 101 14.66 15.25 3.94
N MET A 102 14.21 14.35 3.06
CA MET A 102 15.05 13.31 2.43
C MET A 102 15.83 13.79 1.20
N GLY A 103 15.66 15.05 0.78
CA GLY A 103 16.34 15.62 -0.37
C GLY A 103 16.04 14.82 -1.65
N THR A 104 17.07 14.21 -2.23
CA THR A 104 16.92 13.40 -3.46
C THR A 104 16.57 11.93 -3.18
N LYS A 105 16.53 11.48 -1.92
CA LYS A 105 16.21 10.09 -1.60
C LYS A 105 14.68 9.88 -1.70
N PRO A 106 14.20 8.91 -2.48
CA PRO A 106 12.77 8.71 -2.67
C PRO A 106 12.09 8.23 -1.39
N VAL A 107 10.89 8.76 -1.15
CA VAL A 107 9.98 8.34 -0.08
C VAL A 107 8.62 8.06 -0.71
N VAL A 108 8.15 6.83 -0.56
CA VAL A 108 6.89 6.36 -1.14
C VAL A 108 5.95 5.92 -0.03
N GLY A 109 4.69 6.33 -0.10
CA GLY A 109 3.62 5.79 0.74
C GLY A 109 2.87 4.68 0.01
N ILE A 110 2.54 3.59 0.70
CA ILE A 110 1.78 2.47 0.11
C ILE A 110 0.36 2.88 -0.32
N PHE A 111 -0.24 3.87 0.34
CA PHE A 111 -1.55 4.43 0.00
C PHE A 111 -1.53 5.10 -1.37
N ASP A 112 -0.60 6.02 -1.59
CA ASP A 112 -0.43 6.68 -2.89
C ASP A 112 -0.15 5.66 -3.99
N ALA A 113 0.80 4.77 -3.74
CA ALA A 113 1.27 3.83 -4.74
C ALA A 113 0.18 2.84 -5.16
N SER A 114 -0.68 2.37 -4.24
CA SER A 114 -1.80 1.50 -4.60
C SER A 114 -2.85 2.22 -5.45
N ILE A 115 -3.12 3.50 -5.17
CA ILE A 115 -4.06 4.31 -5.95
C ILE A 115 -3.51 4.54 -7.36
N TYR A 116 -2.23 4.92 -7.48
CA TYR A 116 -1.59 5.05 -8.79
C TYR A 116 -1.59 3.73 -9.56
N ALA A 117 -1.25 2.62 -8.89
CA ALA A 117 -1.30 1.29 -9.48
C ALA A 117 -2.71 0.97 -10.01
N ALA A 118 -3.73 1.25 -9.20
CA ALA A 118 -5.11 1.00 -9.57
C ALA A 118 -5.49 1.76 -10.83
N LEU A 119 -5.24 3.08 -10.88
CA LEU A 119 -5.54 3.92 -12.04
C LEU A 119 -4.88 3.41 -13.33
N GLN A 120 -3.64 2.91 -13.25
CA GLN A 120 -2.92 2.33 -14.39
C GLN A 120 -3.46 0.97 -14.84
N LEU A 121 -4.10 0.23 -13.93
CA LEU A 121 -4.65 -1.10 -14.18
C LEU A 121 -6.11 -1.09 -14.65
N LEU A 122 -6.81 0.05 -14.54
CA LEU A 122 -8.20 0.20 -14.92
C LEU A 122 -8.43 0.06 -16.43
N GLY A 123 -9.52 -0.60 -16.81
CA GLY A 123 -10.08 -0.52 -18.16
C GLY A 123 -10.74 0.85 -18.45
N PRO A 124 -11.06 1.14 -19.73
CA PRO A 124 -11.49 2.48 -20.18
C PRO A 124 -12.67 3.12 -19.44
N ASN A 125 -13.62 2.32 -18.95
CA ASN A 125 -14.83 2.78 -18.25
C ASN A 125 -14.96 2.20 -16.84
N SER A 126 -13.88 1.63 -16.31
CA SER A 126 -13.92 0.97 -15.03
C SER A 126 -13.44 1.88 -13.90
N ARG A 127 -13.75 1.48 -12.68
CA ARG A 127 -13.46 2.21 -11.45
C ARG A 127 -12.68 1.34 -10.49
N PHE A 128 -11.92 1.96 -9.61
CA PHE A 128 -11.26 1.25 -8.52
C PHE A 128 -11.98 1.49 -7.20
N GLY A 129 -12.00 0.48 -6.34
CA GLY A 129 -12.46 0.58 -4.96
C GLY A 129 -11.34 0.29 -3.97
N ILE A 130 -11.56 0.62 -2.70
CA ILE A 130 -10.68 0.24 -1.60
C ILE A 130 -11.47 -0.62 -0.62
N ILE A 131 -10.96 -1.81 -0.26
CA ILE A 131 -11.50 -2.62 0.84
C ILE A 131 -10.66 -2.38 2.08
N THR A 132 -11.25 -1.89 3.17
CA THR A 132 -10.53 -1.56 4.41
C THR A 132 -11.05 -2.36 5.61
N THR A 133 -10.51 -2.10 6.79
CA THR A 133 -10.83 -2.80 8.04
C THR A 133 -12.09 -2.22 8.67
N GLY A 134 -12.00 -1.18 9.50
CA GLY A 134 -13.14 -0.57 10.19
C GLY A 134 -13.85 0.56 9.42
N ALA A 135 -15.13 0.77 9.73
CA ALA A 135 -15.93 1.87 9.17
C ALA A 135 -15.32 3.28 9.33
N PRO A 136 -14.63 3.64 10.44
CA PRO A 136 -13.98 4.95 10.56
C PRO A 136 -12.99 5.28 9.43
N TYR A 137 -12.39 4.26 8.81
CA TYR A 137 -11.44 4.45 7.70
C TYR A 137 -12.12 4.83 6.39
N GLU A 138 -13.42 4.56 6.19
CA GLU A 138 -14.09 4.86 4.92
C GLU A 138 -14.02 6.37 4.61
N ALA A 139 -14.41 7.21 5.58
CA ALA A 139 -14.34 8.66 5.43
C ALA A 139 -12.90 9.18 5.34
N LEU A 140 -11.99 8.61 6.14
CA LEU A 140 -10.58 9.00 6.18
C LEU A 140 -9.89 8.74 4.83
N LEU A 141 -10.04 7.52 4.31
CA LEU A 141 -9.43 7.10 3.05
C LEU A 141 -10.10 7.77 1.85
N THR A 142 -11.42 7.97 1.88
CA THR A 142 -12.13 8.75 0.84
C THR A 142 -11.57 10.16 0.74
N ARG A 143 -11.34 10.83 1.88
CA ARG A 143 -10.69 12.15 1.90
C ARG A 143 -9.27 12.08 1.39
N GLY A 144 -8.48 11.08 1.80
CA GLY A 144 -7.11 10.88 1.33
C GLY A 144 -7.02 10.72 -0.18
N VAL A 145 -7.91 9.94 -0.80
CA VAL A 145 -7.95 9.78 -2.27
C VAL A 145 -8.25 11.11 -2.94
N ARG A 146 -9.21 11.88 -2.41
CA ARG A 146 -9.53 13.22 -2.94
C ARG A 146 -8.36 14.19 -2.81
N THR A 147 -7.67 14.19 -1.67
CA THR A 147 -6.45 15.00 -1.50
C THR A 147 -5.38 14.62 -2.51
N LEU A 148 -5.15 13.32 -2.70
CA LEU A 148 -4.12 12.81 -3.59
C LEU A 148 -4.40 13.15 -5.08
N LEU A 149 -5.64 12.95 -5.53
CA LEU A 149 -6.04 13.18 -6.91
C LEU A 149 -6.35 14.66 -7.21
N GLY A 150 -6.48 15.51 -6.17
CA GLY A 150 -6.76 16.92 -6.31
C GLY A 150 -8.09 17.20 -7.03
N ASP A 151 -8.10 18.20 -7.90
CA ASP A 151 -9.29 18.61 -8.68
C ASP A 151 -9.46 17.84 -10.00
N ASP A 152 -8.70 16.76 -10.23
CA ASP A 152 -8.84 15.94 -11.44
C ASP A 152 -10.17 15.18 -11.43
N ARG A 153 -11.19 15.82 -12.00
CA ARG A 153 -12.54 15.26 -12.10
C ARG A 153 -12.59 13.93 -12.83
N ARG A 154 -11.67 13.68 -13.77
CA ARG A 154 -11.63 12.44 -14.53
C ARG A 154 -11.13 11.32 -13.66
N GLU A 155 -10.00 11.49 -12.99
CA GLU A 155 -9.44 10.48 -12.08
C GLU A 155 -10.33 10.26 -10.85
N LEU A 156 -10.92 11.32 -10.30
CA LEU A 156 -11.90 11.21 -9.22
C LEU A 156 -13.15 10.43 -9.62
N ALA A 157 -13.63 10.57 -10.86
CA ALA A 157 -14.74 9.76 -11.37
C ALA A 157 -14.38 8.27 -11.46
N ARG A 158 -13.08 7.93 -11.58
CA ARG A 158 -12.58 6.55 -11.57
C ARG A 158 -12.52 5.94 -10.17
N PHE A 159 -12.73 6.71 -9.10
CA PHE A 159 -12.79 6.19 -7.74
C PHE A 159 -14.23 5.82 -7.35
N ALA A 160 -14.49 4.54 -7.07
CA ALA A 160 -15.80 4.02 -6.69
C ALA A 160 -16.15 4.25 -5.21
N GLY A 161 -15.15 4.35 -4.35
CA GLY A 161 -15.31 4.57 -2.91
C GLY A 161 -14.50 3.59 -2.07
N VAL A 162 -14.84 3.52 -0.78
CA VAL A 162 -14.21 2.66 0.22
C VAL A 162 -15.28 1.81 0.90
N ALA A 163 -15.03 0.51 1.07
CA ALA A 163 -15.89 -0.39 1.83
C ALA A 163 -15.11 -1.00 2.99
N SER A 164 -15.63 -0.87 4.21
CA SER A 164 -15.10 -1.55 5.39
C SER A 164 -15.58 -2.99 5.48
N SER A 165 -14.67 -3.88 5.88
CA SER A 165 -14.94 -5.31 6.09
C SER A 165 -15.28 -5.66 7.53
N GLY A 166 -14.89 -4.82 8.48
CA GLY A 166 -14.94 -5.12 9.90
C GLY A 166 -13.87 -6.10 10.37
N VAL A 167 -12.88 -6.44 9.53
CA VAL A 167 -11.72 -7.26 9.94
C VAL A 167 -10.89 -6.47 10.95
N GLY A 168 -10.66 -7.05 12.12
CA GLY A 168 -9.81 -6.53 13.17
C GLY A 168 -8.74 -7.54 13.57
N LEU A 169 -7.83 -7.12 14.46
CA LEU A 169 -6.73 -7.97 14.94
C LEU A 169 -7.21 -9.32 15.50
N ALA A 170 -8.33 -9.33 16.23
CA ALA A 170 -8.88 -10.55 16.81
C ALA A 170 -9.27 -11.61 15.75
N ASP A 171 -9.58 -11.19 14.52
CA ASP A 171 -9.97 -12.10 13.45
C ASP A 171 -8.78 -12.87 12.86
N VAL A 172 -7.55 -12.38 13.07
CA VAL A 172 -6.32 -12.92 12.43
C VAL A 172 -5.18 -13.22 13.40
N ALA A 173 -5.24 -12.73 14.64
CA ALA A 173 -4.16 -12.87 15.60
C ALA A 173 -3.86 -14.35 15.91
N GLY A 174 -2.56 -14.70 15.84
CA GLY A 174 -2.03 -16.00 16.26
C GLY A 174 -2.47 -17.18 15.41
N ARG A 175 -3.01 -16.94 14.21
CA ARG A 175 -3.56 -18.00 13.34
C ARG A 175 -3.05 -17.87 11.90
N PRO A 176 -2.75 -18.99 11.24
CA PRO A 176 -2.60 -19.02 9.78
C PRO A 176 -3.84 -18.47 9.07
N LEU A 177 -3.66 -17.81 7.92
CA LEU A 177 -4.75 -17.15 7.20
C LEU A 177 -5.84 -18.15 6.75
N ASP A 178 -5.47 -19.37 6.33
CA ASP A 178 -6.40 -20.44 5.96
C ASP A 178 -7.38 -20.84 7.09
N GLN A 179 -7.06 -20.52 8.34
CA GLN A 179 -7.91 -20.77 9.52
C GLN A 179 -8.74 -19.54 9.94
N CYS A 180 -8.58 -18.40 9.28
CA CYS A 180 -9.24 -17.14 9.62
C CYS A 180 -10.62 -17.01 8.94
N LEU A 181 -11.51 -17.98 9.19
CA LEU A 181 -12.82 -18.08 8.51
C LEU A 181 -13.69 -16.82 8.64
N GLU A 182 -13.66 -16.16 9.80
CA GLU A 182 -14.44 -14.94 10.03
C GLU A 182 -13.87 -13.75 9.22
N ALA A 183 -12.53 -13.63 9.13
CA ALA A 183 -11.91 -12.61 8.29
C ALA A 183 -12.25 -12.85 6.81
N ARG A 184 -12.20 -14.10 6.35
CA ARG A 184 -12.62 -14.51 5.00
C ARG A 184 -14.06 -14.12 4.70
N ARG A 185 -14.99 -14.44 5.59
CA ARG A 185 -16.42 -14.06 5.46
C ARG A 185 -16.59 -12.54 5.34
N LYS A 186 -15.95 -11.79 6.25
CA LYS A 186 -15.98 -10.31 6.29
C LYS A 186 -15.43 -9.67 5.02
N ILE A 187 -14.31 -10.16 4.49
CA ILE A 187 -13.73 -9.67 3.23
C ILE A 187 -14.66 -9.95 2.05
N GLY A 188 -15.26 -11.14 1.99
CA GLY A 188 -16.22 -11.49 0.95
C GLY A 188 -17.46 -10.60 0.96
N GLU A 189 -18.01 -10.29 2.14
CA GLU A 189 -19.15 -9.38 2.29
C GLU A 189 -18.82 -7.95 1.89
N ALA A 190 -17.66 -7.43 2.31
CA ALA A 190 -17.20 -6.10 1.92
C ALA A 190 -17.00 -5.99 0.41
N THR A 191 -16.43 -7.03 -0.19
CA THR A 191 -16.20 -7.12 -1.63
C THR A 191 -17.53 -7.08 -2.37
N LYS A 192 -18.49 -7.94 -2.01
CA LYS A 192 -19.83 -7.93 -2.62
C LYS A 192 -20.51 -6.57 -2.47
N LYS A 193 -20.50 -6.00 -1.27
CA LYS A 193 -21.05 -4.66 -1.01
C LYS A 193 -20.43 -3.59 -1.92
N MET A 194 -19.10 -3.55 -2.06
CA MET A 194 -18.41 -2.60 -2.95
C MET A 194 -18.87 -2.74 -4.42
N LEU A 195 -19.03 -3.98 -4.87
CA LEU A 195 -19.30 -4.29 -6.27
C LEU A 195 -20.79 -4.30 -6.64
N GLU A 196 -21.69 -4.32 -5.66
CA GLU A 196 -23.15 -4.34 -5.82
C GLU A 196 -23.81 -3.02 -5.45
N GLN A 197 -23.09 -2.10 -4.80
CA GLN A 197 -23.61 -0.81 -4.40
C GLN A 197 -24.05 0.03 -5.62
N GLU A 198 -25.30 0.49 -5.59
CA GLU A 198 -25.82 1.35 -6.65
C GLU A 198 -24.96 2.61 -6.83
N GLY A 199 -24.66 2.96 -8.08
CA GLY A 199 -23.86 4.14 -8.42
C GLY A 199 -22.33 3.95 -8.31
N THR A 200 -21.83 2.79 -7.87
CA THR A 200 -20.37 2.48 -7.93
C THR A 200 -19.92 2.14 -9.34
N GLY A 201 -20.82 1.78 -10.25
CA GLY A 201 -20.50 1.47 -11.65
C GLY A 201 -19.62 0.22 -11.77
N ASP A 202 -18.85 0.15 -12.85
CA ASP A 202 -18.01 -1.01 -13.12
C ASP A 202 -16.70 -0.99 -12.35
N VAL A 203 -16.69 -1.61 -11.18
CA VAL A 203 -15.44 -1.85 -10.44
C VAL A 203 -14.73 -3.09 -10.99
N ASP A 204 -13.48 -2.93 -11.44
CA ASP A 204 -12.63 -4.03 -11.94
C ASP A 204 -11.23 -4.04 -11.29
N VAL A 205 -10.94 -3.07 -10.41
CA VAL A 205 -9.73 -3.04 -9.58
C VAL A 205 -10.10 -2.76 -8.13
N LEU A 206 -9.57 -3.55 -7.19
CA LEU A 206 -9.71 -3.33 -5.75
C LEU A 206 -8.34 -3.18 -5.12
N CYS A 207 -8.14 -2.15 -4.31
CA CYS A 207 -6.95 -2.02 -3.46
C CYS A 207 -7.23 -2.58 -2.07
N MET A 208 -6.27 -3.34 -1.54
CA MET A 208 -6.30 -3.77 -0.15
C MET A 208 -5.89 -2.62 0.78
N GLY A 209 -6.90 -2.08 1.47
CA GLY A 209 -6.87 -0.83 2.20
C GLY A 209 -6.41 -0.93 3.65
N GLY A 210 -5.27 -1.57 3.88
CA GLY A 210 -4.67 -1.72 5.20
C GLY A 210 -3.68 -2.86 5.27
N VAL A 211 -2.53 -2.67 5.94
CA VAL A 211 -1.50 -3.71 6.10
C VAL A 211 -1.98 -4.93 6.90
N LEU A 212 -3.07 -4.80 7.66
CA LEU A 212 -3.73 -5.93 8.31
C LEU A 212 -4.38 -6.89 7.30
N LEU A 213 -4.73 -6.39 6.12
CA LEU A 213 -5.43 -7.16 5.08
C LEU A 213 -4.48 -7.81 4.07
N ALA A 214 -3.17 -7.64 4.24
CA ALA A 214 -2.14 -8.26 3.40
C ALA A 214 -2.29 -9.79 3.39
N GLY A 215 -2.27 -10.39 2.19
CA GLY A 215 -2.45 -11.83 2.00
C GLY A 215 -3.90 -12.30 1.95
N MET A 216 -4.87 -11.40 2.08
CA MET A 216 -6.31 -11.71 2.00
C MET A 216 -6.90 -11.52 0.59
N GLU A 217 -6.08 -11.15 -0.40
CA GLU A 217 -6.46 -10.96 -1.79
C GLU A 217 -7.17 -12.18 -2.41
N PRO A 218 -6.76 -13.44 -2.12
CA PRO A 218 -7.49 -14.61 -2.58
C PRO A 218 -8.98 -14.62 -2.17
N TRP A 219 -9.34 -14.07 -1.01
CA TRP A 219 -10.74 -14.02 -0.56
C TRP A 219 -11.57 -12.99 -1.30
N VAL A 220 -10.92 -11.95 -1.85
CA VAL A 220 -11.56 -11.03 -2.79
C VAL A 220 -11.86 -11.76 -4.10
N HIS A 221 -10.90 -12.51 -4.64
CA HIS A 221 -11.10 -13.32 -5.85
C HIS A 221 -12.24 -14.31 -5.70
N GLU A 222 -12.24 -15.11 -4.63
CA GLU A 222 -13.30 -16.06 -4.30
C GLU A 222 -14.69 -15.39 -4.26
N ALA A 223 -14.78 -14.18 -3.70
CA ALA A 223 -16.04 -13.44 -3.62
C ALA A 223 -16.54 -12.93 -4.98
N THR A 224 -15.68 -12.95 -6.01
CA THR A 224 -15.97 -12.43 -7.37
C THR A 224 -16.06 -13.50 -8.45
N GLU A 225 -15.77 -14.77 -8.13
CA GLU A 225 -15.77 -15.89 -9.09
C GLU A 225 -17.06 -15.99 -9.92
N SER A 226 -18.21 -15.73 -9.29
CA SER A 226 -19.52 -15.84 -9.95
C SER A 226 -19.84 -14.70 -10.93
N ARG A 227 -19.02 -13.64 -11.00
CA ARG A 227 -19.32 -12.44 -11.81
C ARG A 227 -19.01 -12.61 -13.28
N GLY A 228 -18.27 -13.64 -13.68
CA GLY A 228 -17.83 -13.83 -15.07
C GLY A 228 -16.91 -12.73 -15.62
N ARG A 229 -16.45 -11.81 -14.75
CA ARG A 229 -15.44 -10.77 -15.04
C ARG A 229 -14.42 -10.76 -13.92
N GLU A 230 -13.14 -10.78 -14.30
CA GLU A 230 -12.01 -10.71 -13.38
C GLU A 230 -11.96 -9.35 -12.68
N VAL A 231 -11.75 -9.38 -11.35
CA VAL A 231 -11.43 -8.20 -10.54
C VAL A 231 -9.96 -8.29 -10.17
N LYS A 232 -9.19 -7.27 -10.55
CA LYS A 232 -7.77 -7.18 -10.23
C LYS A 232 -7.62 -6.70 -8.80
N VAL A 233 -6.82 -7.40 -7.98
CA VAL A 233 -6.61 -7.01 -6.57
C VAL A 233 -5.19 -6.52 -6.39
N VAL A 234 -5.05 -5.26 -5.98
CA VAL A 234 -3.75 -4.59 -5.80
C VAL A 234 -3.31 -4.72 -4.35
N ASP A 235 -2.14 -5.34 -4.16
CA ASP A 235 -1.38 -5.30 -2.92
C ASP A 235 -0.60 -3.97 -2.82
N GLN A 236 -0.91 -3.24 -1.76
CA GLN A 236 -0.39 -1.93 -1.42
C GLN A 236 1.11 -1.91 -1.10
N LEU A 237 1.64 -2.95 -0.46
CA LEU A 237 3.06 -3.07 -0.15
C LEU A 237 3.84 -3.38 -1.42
N ALA A 238 3.32 -4.26 -2.27
CA ALA A 238 3.88 -4.58 -3.57
C ALA A 238 3.91 -3.34 -4.48
N ALA A 239 2.78 -2.64 -4.63
CA ALA A 239 2.70 -1.41 -5.40
C ALA A 239 3.70 -0.35 -4.89
N GLY A 240 3.74 -0.13 -3.57
CA GLY A 240 4.67 0.81 -2.94
C GLY A 240 6.14 0.48 -3.20
N MET A 241 6.53 -0.78 -3.04
CA MET A 241 7.91 -1.19 -3.24
C MET A 241 8.32 -1.14 -4.73
N LEU A 242 7.43 -1.48 -5.67
CA LEU A 242 7.70 -1.37 -7.10
C LEU A 242 7.92 0.09 -7.54
N VAL A 243 7.12 1.02 -7.03
CA VAL A 243 7.31 2.46 -7.24
C VAL A 243 8.63 2.93 -6.64
N LEU A 244 8.94 2.51 -5.42
CA LEU A 244 10.21 2.87 -4.76
C LEU A 244 11.42 2.35 -5.53
N ASP A 245 11.40 1.09 -6.01
CA ASP A 245 12.47 0.53 -6.84
C ASP A 245 12.64 1.31 -8.15
N ALA A 246 11.55 1.71 -8.79
CA ALA A 246 11.60 2.57 -9.97
C ALA A 246 12.30 3.89 -9.68
N PHE A 247 11.91 4.59 -8.59
CA PHE A 247 12.53 5.86 -8.21
C PHE A 247 13.99 5.72 -7.82
N LEU A 248 14.37 4.67 -7.11
CA LEU A 248 15.77 4.34 -6.81
C LEU A 248 16.59 4.10 -8.09
N GLY A 249 15.95 3.51 -9.10
CA GLY A 249 16.50 3.35 -10.45
C GLY A 249 16.41 4.59 -11.34
N ARG A 250 15.92 5.73 -10.84
CA ARG A 250 15.64 6.97 -11.59
C ARG A 250 14.69 6.76 -12.79
N ARG A 251 13.76 5.82 -12.65
CA ARG A 251 12.72 5.54 -13.63
C ARG A 251 11.43 6.27 -13.23
N PRO A 252 10.66 6.78 -14.19
CA PRO A 252 9.38 7.44 -13.89
C PRO A 252 8.34 6.44 -13.37
N VAL A 253 7.34 6.93 -12.63
CA VAL A 253 6.27 6.10 -12.06
C VAL A 253 5.48 5.32 -13.13
N ASP A 254 5.27 5.92 -14.30
CA ASP A 254 4.55 5.29 -15.43
C ASP A 254 5.31 4.11 -16.06
N SER A 255 6.58 3.91 -15.72
CA SER A 255 7.38 2.77 -16.20
C SER A 255 7.27 1.53 -15.29
N VAL A 256 6.53 1.62 -14.19
CA VAL A 256 6.33 0.52 -13.25
C VAL A 256 5.39 -0.52 -13.86
N ASP A 257 5.79 -1.80 -13.84
CA ASP A 257 4.89 -2.90 -14.17
C ASP A 257 3.99 -3.23 -12.97
N TYR A 258 2.84 -2.56 -12.90
CA TYR A 258 1.88 -2.75 -11.82
C TYR A 258 1.17 -4.11 -11.82
N ARG A 259 1.35 -4.95 -12.86
CA ARG A 259 0.85 -6.32 -12.83
C ARG A 259 1.55 -7.16 -11.76
N LEU A 260 2.78 -6.79 -11.39
CA LEU A 260 3.53 -7.42 -10.31
C LEU A 260 2.97 -7.07 -8.91
N ALA A 261 2.08 -6.08 -8.80
CA ALA A 261 1.35 -5.76 -7.59
C ALA A 261 0.01 -6.51 -7.47
N LEU A 262 -0.38 -7.26 -8.50
CA LEU A 262 -1.58 -8.08 -8.45
C LEU A 262 -1.32 -9.35 -7.63
N LYS A 263 -2.27 -9.69 -6.77
CA LYS A 263 -2.29 -10.91 -5.94
C LYS A 263 -3.63 -11.59 -6.08
#